data_AF-A0A517I2V9-F1
#
_entry.id   AF-A0A517I2V9-F1
#
_cell.length_a   1.000
_cell.length_b   1.000
_cell.length_c   1.000
_cell.angle_alpha   90.00
_cell.angle_beta   90.00
_cell.angle_gamma   90.00
#
_symmetry.space_group_name_H-M   'P 1'
#
loop_
_entity.id
_entity.type
_entity.pdbx_description
1 polymer ?
#
loop_
_entity_poly.entity_id
_entity_poly.type
_entity_poly.pdbx_seq_one_letter_code
_entity_poly.pdbx_strand_id
1 'polypeptide(L)'
;MNGKYLFVSRHEFKFSDIKPVRNRHSKPFGGLWTSSFCEEAGSEWLQSQLCYLADGAKGYVFESDPNSKFLNVYTVAEALAVLDEYCIEKTTMNRRDGSEYALGIYKIDFELMAERFDAIHVKGEAVQIYKQHHGRYSPFADWSVDSILWFNTERIKLIDTLEYHTLPRR
;
A
#
# COMPACT_ATOMS: atom_id res chain seq x y z
N MET A 1 6.64 -12.80 -13.01
CA MET A 1 5.30 -13.32 -12.72
C MET A 1 4.37 -12.12 -12.67
N ASN A 2 3.24 -12.16 -13.35
CA ASN A 2 2.23 -11.12 -13.22
C ASN A 2 1.52 -11.33 -11.87
N GLY A 3 1.51 -10.32 -11.01
CA GLY A 3 0.77 -10.37 -9.76
C GLY A 3 -0.71 -10.14 -10.00
N LYS A 4 -1.57 -10.73 -9.17
CA LYS A 4 -2.97 -10.34 -9.06
C LYS A 4 -3.15 -9.42 -7.86
N TYR A 5 -4.03 -8.44 -7.99
CA TYR A 5 -4.27 -7.41 -6.99
C TYR A 5 -5.75 -7.20 -6.77
N LEU A 6 -6.16 -6.97 -5.53
CA LEU A 6 -7.56 -6.79 -5.16
C LEU A 6 -7.81 -5.36 -4.70
N PHE A 7 -8.82 -4.72 -5.30
CA PHE A 7 -9.49 -3.54 -4.76
C PHE A 7 -10.87 -3.95 -4.26
N VAL A 8 -11.35 -3.39 -3.16
CA VAL A 8 -12.71 -3.64 -2.67
C VAL A 8 -13.46 -2.33 -2.49
N SER A 9 -14.67 -2.26 -3.05
CA SER A 9 -15.50 -1.06 -3.02
C SER A 9 -16.98 -1.41 -3.00
N ARG A 10 -17.80 -0.54 -2.40
CA ARG A 10 -19.27 -0.59 -2.50
C ARG A 10 -19.81 0.06 -3.77
N HIS A 11 -18.98 0.88 -4.41
CA HIS A 11 -19.31 1.55 -5.65
C HIS A 11 -18.70 0.81 -6.83
N GLU A 12 -19.39 0.87 -7.96
CA GLU A 12 -18.88 0.38 -9.22
C GLU A 12 -17.51 1.01 -9.52
N PHE A 13 -16.50 0.16 -9.73
CA PHE A 13 -15.16 0.63 -10.05
C PHE A 13 -15.09 1.20 -11.46
N LYS A 14 -14.50 2.40 -11.59
CA LYS A 14 -14.21 3.04 -12.88
C LYS A 14 -12.82 3.66 -12.82
N PHE A 15 -11.98 3.37 -13.81
CA PHE A 15 -10.65 3.97 -13.92
C PHE A 15 -10.71 5.51 -13.98
N SER A 16 -11.77 6.08 -14.57
CA SER A 16 -11.98 7.53 -14.64
C SER A 16 -12.09 8.23 -13.28
N ASP A 17 -12.41 7.48 -12.21
CA ASP A 17 -12.62 8.05 -10.88
C ASP A 17 -11.30 8.18 -10.11
N ILE A 18 -10.24 7.53 -10.60
CA ILE A 18 -8.93 7.51 -9.96
C ILE A 18 -8.26 8.87 -10.21
N LYS A 19 -7.95 9.56 -9.10
CA LYS A 19 -7.21 10.82 -9.16
C LYS A 19 -5.71 10.56 -9.13
N PRO A 20 -4.89 11.40 -9.79
CA PRO A 20 -3.44 11.35 -9.65
C PRO A 20 -3.03 11.43 -8.18
N VAL A 21 -1.90 10.81 -7.84
CA VAL A 21 -1.37 10.93 -6.48
C VAL A 21 -0.97 12.36 -6.16
N ARG A 22 -1.22 12.76 -4.91
CA ARG A 22 -0.86 14.06 -4.35
C ARG A 22 -0.33 13.89 -2.94
N ASN A 23 0.81 14.53 -2.67
CA ASN A 23 1.43 14.51 -1.35
C ASN A 23 0.50 15.18 -0.33
N ARG A 24 0.27 14.54 0.82
CA ARG A 24 -0.56 15.09 1.90
C ARG A 24 0.13 14.94 3.26
N HIS A 25 0.04 13.74 3.85
CA HIS A 25 0.70 13.37 5.10
C HIS A 25 1.47 12.05 4.90
N SER A 26 1.34 11.08 5.81
CA SER A 26 1.95 9.73 5.69
C SER A 26 1.35 8.88 4.57
N LYS A 27 0.11 9.18 4.19
CA LYS A 27 -0.55 8.61 3.00
C LYS A 27 -0.86 9.72 2.00
N PRO A 28 -0.65 9.47 0.69
CA PRO A 28 -1.06 10.39 -0.36
C PRO A 28 -2.57 10.38 -0.54
N PHE A 29 -3.08 11.43 -1.17
CA PHE A 29 -4.39 11.41 -1.79
C PHE A 29 -4.27 10.84 -3.21
N GLY A 30 -5.33 10.20 -3.72
CA GLY A 30 -5.35 9.64 -5.07
C GLY A 30 -4.58 8.32 -5.20
N GLY A 31 -4.30 7.95 -6.44
CA GLY A 31 -3.83 6.63 -6.83
C GLY A 31 -4.90 5.55 -6.64
N LEU A 32 -4.58 4.33 -7.06
CA LEU A 32 -5.40 3.16 -6.75
C LEU A 32 -4.73 2.35 -5.66
N TRP A 33 -5.44 2.12 -4.57
CA TRP A 33 -4.98 1.26 -3.48
C TRP A 33 -5.52 -0.15 -3.68
N THR A 34 -4.62 -1.13 -3.68
CA THR A 34 -4.96 -2.56 -3.77
C THR A 34 -4.14 -3.36 -2.77
N SER A 35 -4.42 -4.65 -2.62
CA SER A 35 -3.60 -5.60 -1.89
C SER A 35 -3.23 -6.78 -2.79
N SER A 36 -2.16 -7.53 -2.51
CA SER A 36 -1.87 -8.76 -3.27
C SER A 36 -3.06 -9.73 -3.18
N PHE A 37 -3.31 -10.48 -4.25
CA PHE A 37 -4.43 -11.42 -4.30
C PHE A 37 -3.98 -12.79 -4.82
N CYS A 38 -4.44 -13.84 -4.15
CA CYS A 38 -4.36 -15.22 -4.58
C CYS A 38 -5.78 -15.81 -4.59
N GLU A 39 -6.13 -16.63 -5.59
CA GLU A 39 -7.47 -17.22 -5.67
C GLU A 39 -7.77 -18.17 -4.49
N GLU A 40 -6.77 -18.95 -4.08
CA GLU A 40 -6.91 -19.96 -3.03
C GLU A 40 -6.97 -19.34 -1.63
N ALA A 41 -6.14 -18.32 -1.40
CA ALA A 41 -5.98 -17.71 -0.08
C ALA A 41 -6.70 -16.36 0.07
N GLY A 42 -7.07 -15.69 -1.02
CA GLY A 42 -7.53 -14.30 -1.00
C GLY A 42 -6.39 -13.29 -0.87
N SER A 43 -6.67 -12.18 -0.19
CA SER A 43 -5.68 -11.14 0.11
C SER A 43 -5.42 -11.02 1.61
N GLU A 44 -4.20 -10.58 1.97
CA GLU A 44 -3.86 -10.33 3.38
C GLU A 44 -4.80 -9.27 3.98
N TRP A 45 -5.23 -8.29 3.18
CA TRP A 45 -6.23 -7.32 3.60
C TRP A 45 -7.57 -7.97 3.96
N LEU A 46 -8.11 -8.86 3.11
CA LEU A 46 -9.36 -9.59 3.41
C LEU A 46 -9.26 -10.46 4.65
N GLN A 47 -8.07 -11.00 4.94
CA GLN A 47 -7.82 -11.81 6.13
C GLN A 47 -7.53 -10.97 7.39
N SER A 48 -7.26 -9.68 7.22
CA SER A 48 -6.91 -8.80 8.34
C SER A 48 -8.13 -8.51 9.20
N GLN A 49 -7.90 -8.36 10.51
CA GLN A 49 -8.93 -7.90 11.46
C GLN A 49 -9.38 -6.46 11.20
N LEU A 50 -8.68 -5.73 10.32
CA LEU A 50 -8.97 -4.35 9.95
C LEU A 50 -10.01 -4.26 8.82
N CYS A 51 -10.33 -5.39 8.18
CA CYS A 51 -11.26 -5.43 7.07
C CYS A 51 -12.71 -5.55 7.55
N TYR A 52 -13.44 -4.44 7.46
CA TYR A 52 -14.89 -4.41 7.65
C TYR A 52 -15.56 -4.25 6.29
N LEU A 53 -15.91 -5.38 5.66
CA LEU A 53 -16.70 -5.38 4.44
C LEU A 53 -18.16 -5.17 4.78
N ALA A 54 -18.79 -4.29 4.01
CA ALA A 54 -20.23 -4.11 4.12
C ALA A 54 -20.95 -4.88 3.05
N ASP A 55 -22.23 -5.14 3.33
CA ASP A 55 -23.13 -5.75 2.37
C ASP A 55 -23.14 -4.97 1.05
N GLY A 56 -23.04 -5.72 -0.05
CA GLY A 56 -22.98 -5.18 -1.41
C GLY A 56 -21.58 -4.73 -1.86
N ALA A 57 -20.53 -4.88 -1.06
CA ALA A 57 -19.16 -4.64 -1.52
C ALA A 57 -18.75 -5.66 -2.60
N LYS A 58 -18.03 -5.20 -3.63
CA LYS A 58 -17.47 -6.02 -4.69
C LYS A 58 -15.94 -5.98 -4.65
N GLY A 59 -15.33 -7.11 -4.98
CA GLY A 59 -13.90 -7.21 -5.23
C GLY A 59 -13.60 -7.02 -6.70
N TYR A 60 -12.60 -6.21 -7.02
CA TYR A 60 -12.11 -5.99 -8.37
C TYR A 60 -10.69 -6.53 -8.44
N VAL A 61 -10.50 -7.56 -9.26
CA VAL A 61 -9.21 -8.23 -9.39
C VAL A 61 -8.49 -7.71 -10.61
N PHE A 62 -7.29 -7.19 -10.40
CA PHE A 62 -6.43 -6.65 -11.43
C PHE A 62 -5.24 -7.57 -11.68
N GLU A 63 -4.73 -7.52 -12.90
CA GLU A 63 -3.44 -8.07 -13.28
C GLU A 63 -2.52 -6.92 -13.71
N SER A 64 -1.26 -6.97 -13.29
CA SER A 64 -0.23 -6.01 -13.71
C SER A 64 0.38 -6.36 -15.06
N ASP A 65 0.72 -5.35 -15.85
CA ASP A 65 1.66 -5.45 -16.96
C ASP A 65 2.99 -6.02 -16.43
N PRO A 66 3.56 -7.08 -17.04
CA PRO A 66 4.87 -7.64 -16.66
C PRO A 66 6.01 -6.61 -16.63
N ASN A 67 5.88 -5.49 -17.35
CA ASN A 67 6.88 -4.42 -17.43
C ASN A 67 6.66 -3.30 -16.40
N SER A 68 5.69 -3.44 -15.50
CA SER A 68 5.44 -2.47 -14.44
C SER A 68 6.65 -2.34 -13.52
N LYS A 69 7.05 -1.11 -13.22
CA LYS A 69 8.12 -0.79 -12.29
C LYS A 69 7.58 -0.63 -10.89
N PHE A 70 7.89 -1.59 -10.02
CA PHE A 70 7.52 -1.54 -8.61
C PHE A 70 8.68 -1.06 -7.74
N LEU A 71 8.38 -0.17 -6.81
CA LEU A 71 9.17 0.00 -5.60
C LEU A 71 8.67 -0.99 -4.54
N ASN A 72 9.43 -2.04 -4.26
CA ASN A 72 9.06 -3.06 -3.28
C ASN A 72 9.70 -2.76 -1.92
N VAL A 73 8.89 -2.76 -0.86
CA VAL A 73 9.31 -2.41 0.50
C VAL A 73 8.74 -3.44 1.49
N TYR A 74 9.57 -4.36 1.95
CA TYR A 74 9.13 -5.52 2.75
C TYR A 74 9.70 -5.54 4.17
N THR A 75 10.78 -4.80 4.39
CA THR A 75 11.48 -4.68 5.67
C THR A 75 11.45 -3.24 6.19
N VAL A 76 11.65 -3.07 7.51
CA VAL A 76 11.78 -1.72 8.10
C VAL A 76 13.02 -1.01 7.56
N ALA A 77 14.11 -1.74 7.25
CA ALA A 77 15.32 -1.16 6.68
C ALA A 77 15.07 -0.57 5.27
N GLU A 78 14.41 -1.31 4.39
CA GLU A 78 14.01 -0.81 3.06
C GLU A 78 13.06 0.38 3.18
N ALA A 79 12.11 0.33 4.12
CA ALA A 79 11.18 1.41 4.36
C ALA A 79 11.89 2.71 4.78
N LEU A 80 12.92 2.60 5.64
CA LEU A 80 13.74 3.72 6.03
C LEU A 80 14.61 4.25 4.88
N ALA A 81 15.11 3.38 3.99
CA ALA A 81 15.87 3.78 2.82
C ALA A 81 15.04 4.61 1.82
N VAL A 82 13.71 4.42 1.76
CA VAL A 82 12.83 5.30 0.96
C VAL A 82 12.95 6.76 1.40
N LEU A 83 13.19 7.02 2.69
CA LEU A 83 13.29 8.37 3.22
C LEU A 83 14.56 9.10 2.77
N ASP A 84 15.59 8.39 2.30
CA ASP A 84 16.83 9.03 1.85
C ASP A 84 16.62 9.85 0.56
N GLU A 85 15.64 9.44 -0.26
CA GLU A 85 15.34 10.09 -1.53
C GLU A 85 13.97 10.79 -1.54
N TYR A 86 12.96 10.20 -0.89
CA TYR A 86 11.57 10.66 -1.02
C TYR A 86 11.05 11.35 0.25
N CYS A 87 11.88 11.68 1.25
CA CYS A 87 11.40 12.39 2.44
C CYS A 87 11.25 13.90 2.16
N ILE A 88 10.02 14.41 2.29
CA ILE A 88 9.75 15.86 2.28
C ILE A 88 9.92 16.44 3.69
N GLU A 89 9.32 15.77 4.68
CA GLU A 89 9.27 16.25 6.06
C GLU A 89 9.19 15.06 7.01
N LYS A 90 9.78 15.19 8.19
CA LYS A 90 9.62 14.19 9.25
C LYS A 90 9.51 14.84 10.61
N THR A 91 8.63 14.30 11.44
CA THR A 91 8.53 14.61 12.87
C THR A 91 8.68 13.31 13.64
N THR A 92 9.73 13.18 14.46
CA THR A 92 10.00 11.98 15.24
C THR A 92 10.08 12.28 16.73
N MET A 93 9.72 11.29 17.54
CA MET A 93 9.79 11.35 19.00
C MET A 93 10.91 10.43 19.48
N ASN A 94 12.06 11.04 19.80
CA ASN A 94 13.30 10.29 20.07
C ASN A 94 13.66 10.29 21.56
N ARG A 95 14.22 9.18 22.02
CA ARG A 95 14.91 9.07 23.30
C ARG A 95 16.29 9.75 23.20
N ARG A 96 16.99 9.84 24.33
CA ARG A 96 18.36 10.40 24.40
C ARG A 96 19.37 9.64 23.55
N ASP A 97 19.15 8.34 23.31
CA ASP A 97 20.01 7.49 22.48
C ASP A 97 19.70 7.59 20.97
N GLY A 98 18.75 8.45 20.58
CA GLY A 98 18.33 8.63 19.19
C GLY A 98 17.28 7.62 18.71
N SER A 99 16.92 6.61 19.51
CA SER A 99 15.85 5.67 19.16
C SER A 99 14.47 6.34 19.26
N GLU A 100 13.57 5.96 18.36
CA GLU A 100 12.17 6.37 18.40
C GLU A 100 11.44 5.62 19.53
N TYR A 101 10.73 6.37 20.37
CA TYR A 101 9.83 5.79 21.39
C TYR A 101 8.36 5.83 21.00
N ALA A 102 8.03 6.52 19.91
CA ALA A 102 6.72 6.51 19.28
C ALA A 102 6.88 6.60 17.76
N LEU A 103 5.85 6.16 17.02
CA LEU A 103 5.85 6.21 15.57
C LEU A 103 6.00 7.66 15.08
N GLY A 104 7.05 7.91 14.28
CA GLY A 104 7.24 9.20 13.63
C GLY A 104 6.17 9.47 12.56
N ILE A 105 5.93 10.74 12.29
CA ILE A 105 5.11 11.20 11.16
C ILE A 105 6.07 11.54 10.02
N TYR A 106 5.93 10.85 8.91
CA TYR A 106 6.76 11.04 7.72
C TYR A 106 5.89 11.54 6.58
N LYS A 107 6.32 12.62 5.92
CA LYS A 107 5.72 13.10 4.69
C LYS A 107 6.63 12.67 3.54
N ILE A 108 6.13 11.74 2.72
CA ILE A 108 6.86 11.15 1.60
C ILE A 108 6.42 11.80 0.29
N ASP A 109 7.36 11.97 -0.63
CA ASP A 109 7.14 12.49 -1.98
C ASP A 109 6.69 11.38 -2.94
N PHE A 110 5.42 11.03 -2.84
CA PHE A 110 4.77 10.09 -3.74
C PHE A 110 4.61 10.63 -5.15
N GLU A 111 4.60 11.97 -5.32
CA GLU A 111 4.57 12.60 -6.65
C GLU A 111 5.90 12.39 -7.38
N LEU A 112 7.03 12.62 -6.72
CA LEU A 112 8.35 12.28 -7.28
C LEU A 112 8.51 10.77 -7.53
N MET A 113 7.97 9.94 -6.64
CA MET A 113 7.98 8.49 -6.82
C MET A 113 7.19 8.04 -8.06
N ALA A 114 6.05 8.69 -8.32
CA ALA A 114 5.19 8.44 -9.48
C ALA A 114 5.87 8.77 -10.82
N GLU A 115 6.91 9.59 -10.85
CA GLU A 115 7.69 9.86 -12.07
C GLU A 115 8.58 8.67 -12.47
N ARG A 116 8.84 7.74 -11.55
CA ARG A 116 9.87 6.69 -11.72
C ARG A 116 9.30 5.28 -11.64
N PHE A 117 8.24 5.10 -10.87
CA PHE A 117 7.60 3.83 -10.60
C PHE A 117 6.14 3.88 -11.01
N ASP A 118 5.61 2.72 -11.39
CA ASP A 118 4.19 2.56 -11.67
C ASP A 118 3.40 2.28 -10.39
N ALA A 119 4.05 1.69 -9.39
CA ALA A 119 3.48 1.44 -8.07
C ALA A 119 4.55 1.29 -6.97
N ILE A 120 4.12 1.47 -5.72
CA ILE A 120 4.85 1.02 -4.53
C ILE A 120 4.09 -0.13 -3.88
N HIS A 121 4.79 -1.22 -3.57
CA HIS A 121 4.25 -2.37 -2.85
C HIS A 121 4.90 -2.44 -1.47
N VAL A 122 4.09 -2.23 -0.44
CA VAL A 122 4.54 -2.27 0.96
C VAL A 122 3.84 -3.40 1.70
N LYS A 123 4.61 -4.31 2.31
CA LYS A 123 4.07 -5.43 3.11
C LYS A 123 5.06 -5.93 4.15
N GLY A 124 4.73 -7.02 4.82
CA GLY A 124 5.67 -7.70 5.73
C GLY A 124 6.00 -6.85 6.94
N GLU A 125 7.29 -6.70 7.26
CA GLU A 125 7.70 -5.92 8.43
C GLU A 125 7.51 -4.41 8.23
N ALA A 126 7.51 -3.94 6.97
CA ALA A 126 7.38 -2.53 6.65
C ALA A 126 6.02 -1.94 7.07
N VAL A 127 4.97 -2.75 7.22
CA VAL A 127 3.64 -2.30 7.67
C VAL A 127 3.35 -2.63 9.14
N GLN A 128 4.30 -3.23 9.87
CA GLN A 128 4.12 -3.65 11.26
C GLN A 128 4.53 -2.55 12.24
N ILE A 129 3.56 -1.98 12.96
CA ILE A 129 3.79 -0.86 13.90
C ILE A 129 4.73 -1.19 15.07
N TYR A 130 4.91 -2.47 15.42
CA TYR A 130 5.78 -2.89 16.52
C TYR A 130 7.21 -3.24 16.07
N LYS A 131 7.51 -3.26 14.77
CA LYS A 131 8.84 -3.57 14.25
C LYS A 131 9.70 -2.30 14.19
N GLN A 132 10.97 -2.45 14.52
CA GLN A 132 11.97 -1.40 14.42
C GLN A 132 13.25 -1.90 13.77
N HIS A 133 13.96 -0.99 13.11
CA HIS A 133 15.32 -1.21 12.62
C HIS A 133 16.23 -0.14 13.22
N HIS A 134 17.25 -0.57 13.99
CA HIS A 134 18.13 0.33 14.74
C HIS A 134 17.38 1.39 15.56
N GLY A 135 16.29 0.96 16.23
CA GLY A 135 15.48 1.81 17.09
C GLY A 135 14.54 2.77 16.34
N ARG A 136 14.37 2.67 15.02
CA ARG A 136 13.46 3.49 14.23
C ARG A 136 12.29 2.68 13.69
N TYR A 137 11.09 3.26 13.68
CA TYR A 137 9.90 2.62 13.12
C TYR A 137 9.83 2.80 11.61
N SER A 138 9.08 1.93 10.93
CA SER A 138 8.81 2.08 9.51
C SER A 138 7.95 3.34 9.25
N PRO A 139 8.27 4.16 8.22
CA PRO A 139 7.41 5.26 7.80
C PRO A 139 6.09 4.80 7.16
N PHE A 140 5.92 3.50 6.89
CA PHE A 140 4.69 2.91 6.36
C PHE A 140 3.93 2.07 7.40
N ALA A 141 4.28 2.14 8.68
CA ALA A 141 3.61 1.38 9.73
C ALA A 141 2.10 1.64 9.80
N ASP A 142 1.64 2.84 9.44
CA ASP A 142 0.23 3.22 9.39
C ASP A 142 -0.53 2.63 8.18
N TRP A 143 0.16 1.93 7.26
CA TRP A 143 -0.46 1.16 6.18
C TRP A 143 -1.05 -0.15 6.72
N SER A 144 -0.49 -0.66 7.82
CA SER A 144 -1.01 -1.74 8.68
C SER A 144 -1.15 -3.14 8.05
N VAL A 145 -1.20 -3.26 6.73
CA VAL A 145 -1.37 -4.51 5.99
C VAL A 145 -0.80 -4.36 4.58
N ASP A 146 -0.51 -5.48 3.93
CA ASP A 146 -0.13 -5.54 2.52
C ASP A 146 -0.96 -4.58 1.65
N SER A 147 -0.25 -3.62 1.07
CA SER A 147 -0.84 -2.51 0.32
C SER A 147 0.04 -2.18 -0.88
N ILE A 148 -0.59 -2.06 -2.04
CA ILE A 148 -0.01 -1.56 -3.27
C ILE A 148 -0.71 -0.25 -3.60
N LEU A 149 0.06 0.82 -3.72
CA LEU A 149 -0.40 2.09 -4.26
C LEU A 149 0.08 2.22 -5.70
N TRP A 150 -0.88 2.22 -6.63
CA TRP A 150 -0.65 2.44 -8.05
C TRP A 150 -0.62 3.93 -8.37
N PHE A 151 0.51 4.37 -8.91
CA PHE A 151 0.72 5.69 -9.48
C PHE A 151 0.25 5.76 -10.93
N ASN A 152 0.48 4.68 -11.67
CA ASN A 152 0.15 4.55 -13.08
C ASN A 152 -0.84 3.40 -13.31
N THR A 153 -2.12 3.73 -13.46
CA THR A 153 -3.18 2.73 -13.64
C THR A 153 -3.27 2.19 -15.06
N GLU A 154 -2.53 2.74 -16.03
CA GLU A 154 -2.44 2.17 -17.38
C GLU A 154 -1.67 0.84 -17.39
N ARG A 155 -0.93 0.56 -16.31
CA ARG A 155 -0.15 -0.67 -16.11
C ARG A 155 -0.90 -1.80 -15.44
N ILE A 156 -2.19 -1.62 -15.20
CA ILE A 156 -3.06 -2.68 -14.67
C ILE A 156 -4.29 -2.84 -15.52
N LYS A 157 -4.81 -4.07 -15.52
CA LYS A 157 -6.04 -4.43 -16.21
C LYS A 157 -6.98 -5.10 -15.24
N LEU A 158 -8.24 -4.66 -15.20
CA LEU A 158 -9.30 -5.40 -14.52
C LEU A 158 -9.53 -6.72 -15.25
N ILE A 159 -9.35 -7.84 -14.55
CA ILE A 159 -9.51 -9.19 -15.11
C ILE A 159 -10.71 -9.94 -14.54
N ASP A 160 -11.17 -9.57 -13.35
CA ASP A 160 -12.33 -10.21 -12.72
C ASP A 160 -13.06 -9.29 -11.74
N THR A 161 -14.33 -9.59 -11.47
CA THR A 161 -15.15 -8.94 -10.44
C THR A 161 -15.80 -10.00 -9.56
N LEU A 162 -15.47 -9.98 -8.27
CA LEU A 162 -15.96 -10.88 -7.26
C LEU A 162 -17.14 -10.25 -6.52
N GLU A 163 -18.22 -11.01 -6.36
CA GLU A 163 -19.34 -10.60 -5.52
C GLU A 163 -19.00 -10.77 -4.03
N TYR A 164 -19.70 -10.02 -3.15
CA TYR A 164 -19.44 -10.02 -1.71
C TYR A 164 -19.27 -11.42 -1.10
N HIS A 165 -20.15 -12.34 -1.50
CA HIS A 165 -20.25 -13.71 -0.99
C HIS A 165 -19.24 -14.67 -1.64
N THR A 166 -18.58 -14.27 -2.72
CA THR A 166 -17.53 -15.06 -3.39
C THR A 166 -16.12 -14.61 -3.01
N LEU A 167 -15.99 -13.57 -2.17
CA LEU A 167 -14.69 -13.15 -1.67
C LEU A 167 -14.11 -14.24 -0.76
N PRO A 168 -12.89 -14.75 -1.03
CA PRO A 168 -12.25 -15.76 -0.20
C PRO A 168 -11.92 -15.16 1.18
N ARG A 169 -12.66 -15.60 2.19
CA ARG A 169 -12.48 -15.25 3.60
C ARG A 169 -12.19 -16.55 4.36
N ARG A 170 -11.27 -16.49 5.32
CA ARG A 170 -11.03 -17.61 6.25
C ARG A 170 -12.18 -17.79 7.21
#